data_AF-A0A645IGM5-F1
#
_entry.id   AF-A0A645IGM5-F1
#
_cell.length_a   1.000
_cell.length_b   1.000
_cell.length_c   1.000
_cell.angle_alpha   90.00
_cell.angle_beta   90.00
_cell.angle_gamma   90.00
#
_symmetry.space_group_name_H-M   'P 1'
#
loop_
_entity.id
_entity.type
_entity.pdbx_description
1 polymer ?
#
loop_
_entity_poly.entity_id
_entity_poly.type
_entity_poly.pdbx_seq_one_letter_code
_entity_poly.pdbx_strand_id
1 'polypeptide(L)'
;MTPKEYERWYCTPYMDSITLQIDEVLKNGQAKPIQQIAQAENKFLAKMNLLMLLVTVMALLAAALGVMTTMTTTVLERRKESGILKAIGVEIQQVALLFLGEAAAIGLVGGIAGYAAGIGLAKFIGQSVFNAQITPDIQVLPLTIGIAIAVALLGSSLPVWRATRIEPVVVLRGE
;
A
#
# COMPACT_ATOMS: atom_id res chain seq x y z
N MET A 1 36.72 -32.56 -6.69
CA MET A 1 37.38 -31.89 -7.83
C MET A 1 38.50 -32.77 -8.30
N THR A 2 38.64 -32.97 -9.60
CA THR A 2 39.88 -33.57 -10.14
C THR A 2 41.07 -32.62 -9.88
N PRO A 3 42.31 -33.11 -9.79
CA PRO A 3 43.47 -32.26 -9.47
C PRO A 3 43.62 -31.05 -10.40
N LYS A 4 43.35 -31.24 -11.70
CA LYS A 4 43.37 -30.17 -12.70
C LYS A 4 42.26 -29.13 -12.52
N GLU A 5 41.07 -29.54 -12.07
CA GLU A 5 39.97 -28.62 -11.77
C GLU A 5 40.25 -27.78 -10.53
N TYR A 6 40.93 -28.36 -9.53
CA TYR A 6 41.33 -27.63 -8.32
C TYR A 6 42.34 -26.53 -8.63
N GLU A 7 43.40 -26.83 -9.39
CA GLU A 7 44.40 -25.82 -9.79
C GLU A 7 43.77 -24.69 -10.62
N ARG A 8 42.84 -25.04 -11.51
CA ARG A 8 42.12 -24.06 -12.32
C ARG A 8 41.25 -23.14 -11.46
N TRP A 9 40.58 -23.69 -10.45
CA TRP A 9 39.77 -22.93 -9.50
C TRP A 9 40.62 -22.06 -8.56
N TYR A 10 41.78 -22.57 -8.10
CA TYR A 10 42.70 -21.82 -7.23
C TYR A 10 43.32 -20.60 -7.94
N CYS A 11 43.57 -20.70 -9.25
CA CYS A 11 44.11 -19.61 -10.06
C CYS A 11 43.06 -18.58 -10.54
N THR A 12 41.78 -18.78 -10.21
CA THR A 12 40.72 -17.82 -10.58
C THR A 12 40.44 -16.82 -9.46
N PRO A 13 40.05 -15.57 -9.78
CA PRO A 13 39.79 -14.52 -8.80
C PRO A 13 38.37 -14.64 -8.21
N TYR A 14 38.00 -15.83 -7.73
CA TYR A 14 36.74 -16.02 -7.01
C TYR A 14 36.94 -15.75 -5.51
N MET A 15 35.89 -15.28 -4.83
CA MET A 15 35.96 -14.94 -3.40
C MET A 15 36.38 -16.14 -2.55
N ASP A 16 35.94 -17.35 -2.89
CA ASP A 16 36.25 -18.55 -2.12
C ASP A 16 37.73 -18.97 -2.23
N SER A 17 38.36 -18.82 -3.41
CA SER A 17 39.78 -19.13 -3.58
C SER A 17 40.67 -18.11 -2.84
N ILE A 18 40.30 -16.83 -2.86
CA ILE A 18 41.00 -15.76 -2.12
C ILE A 18 40.85 -15.96 -0.60
N THR A 19 39.68 -16.39 -0.13
CA THR A 19 39.44 -16.65 1.30
C THR A 19 40.31 -17.82 1.77
N LEU A 20 40.43 -18.87 0.96
CA LEU A 20 41.24 -20.06 1.24
C LEU A 20 42.75 -19.74 1.23
N GLN A 21 43.20 -18.90 0.28
CA GLN A 21 44.58 -18.39 0.25
C GLN A 21 44.93 -17.57 1.50
N ILE A 22 44.01 -16.75 2.00
CA ILE A 22 44.22 -15.94 3.21
C ILE A 22 44.25 -16.83 4.46
N ASP A 23 43.39 -17.86 4.54
CA ASP A 23 43.33 -18.83 5.64
C ASP A 23 44.61 -19.70 5.70
N GLU A 24 45.18 -20.08 4.55
CA GLU A 24 46.46 -20.80 4.47
C GLU A 24 47.65 -19.96 4.99
N VAL A 25 47.65 -18.64 4.72
CA VAL A 25 48.72 -17.73 5.15
C VAL A 25 48.57 -17.34 6.64
N LEU A 26 47.34 -17.29 7.15
CA LEU A 26 47.04 -16.95 8.54
C LEU A 26 46.74 -18.22 9.36
N LYS A 27 47.79 -18.85 9.90
CA LYS A 27 47.71 -20.07 10.74
C LYS A 27 46.72 -20.03 11.92
N ASN A 28 46.17 -18.88 12.30
CA ASN A 28 45.20 -18.71 13.39
C ASN A 28 44.06 -17.71 13.09
N GLY A 29 43.74 -17.42 11.81
CA GLY A 29 42.74 -16.41 11.46
C GLY A 29 41.75 -16.89 10.40
N GLN A 30 40.49 -17.10 10.78
CA GLN A 30 39.43 -17.43 9.82
C GLN A 30 39.01 -16.19 9.04
N ALA A 31 39.38 -16.13 7.76
CA ALA A 31 38.82 -15.17 6.83
C ALA A 31 37.39 -15.60 6.46
N LYS A 32 36.39 -14.75 6.74
CA LYS A 32 35.01 -14.95 6.25
C LYS A 32 34.68 -13.84 5.25
N PRO A 33 34.15 -14.17 4.07
CA PRO A 33 33.77 -13.15 3.10
C PRO A 33 32.61 -12.30 3.66
N ILE A 34 32.79 -10.98 3.67
CA ILE A 34 31.83 -9.97 4.16
C ILE A 34 30.46 -10.02 3.45
N GLN A 35 30.35 -10.73 2.33
CA GLN A 35 29.09 -10.90 1.61
C GLN A 35 28.00 -11.60 2.44
N GLN A 36 28.34 -12.47 3.40
CA GLN A 36 27.32 -13.13 4.22
C GLN A 36 26.61 -12.16 5.18
N ILE A 37 27.29 -11.13 5.67
CA ILE A 37 26.72 -10.14 6.60
C ILE A 37 25.83 -9.16 5.82
N ALA A 38 26.31 -8.67 4.68
CA ALA A 38 25.52 -7.81 3.80
C ALA A 38 24.28 -8.54 3.22
N GLN A 39 24.38 -9.84 2.90
CA GLN A 39 23.22 -10.61 2.41
C GLN A 39 22.25 -10.99 3.53
N ALA A 40 22.72 -11.23 4.76
CA ALA A 40 21.85 -11.49 5.90
C ALA A 40 21.03 -10.24 6.29
N GLU A 41 21.66 -9.07 6.26
CA GLU A 41 21.02 -7.78 6.54
C GLU A 41 19.99 -7.43 5.47
N ASN A 42 20.33 -7.58 4.18
CA ASN A 42 19.39 -7.38 3.07
C ASN A 42 18.20 -8.36 3.12
N LYS A 43 18.42 -9.63 3.49
CA LYS A 43 17.33 -10.61 3.65
C LYS A 43 16.41 -10.28 4.82
N PHE A 44 16.95 -9.71 5.90
CA PHE A 44 16.16 -9.30 7.06
C PHE A 44 15.29 -8.07 6.74
N LEU A 45 15.89 -7.03 6.16
CA LEU A 45 15.18 -5.82 5.73
C LEU A 45 14.09 -6.15 4.68
N ALA A 46 14.39 -7.03 3.72
CA ALA A 46 13.41 -7.47 2.73
C ALA A 46 12.21 -8.20 3.37
N LYS A 47 12.45 -9.06 4.38
CA LYS A 47 11.36 -9.72 5.12
C LYS A 47 10.52 -8.73 5.93
N MET A 48 11.15 -7.77 6.62
CA MET A 48 10.42 -6.72 7.34
C MET A 48 9.55 -5.89 6.39
N ASN A 49 10.11 -5.48 5.24
CA ASN A 49 9.37 -4.72 4.24
C ASN A 49 8.18 -5.51 3.68
N LEU A 50 8.35 -6.81 3.43
CA LEU A 50 7.26 -7.68 2.98
C LEU A 50 6.12 -7.73 4.00
N LEU A 51 6.43 -7.88 5.29
CA LEU A 51 5.43 -7.90 6.36
C LEU A 51 4.70 -6.55 6.48
N MET A 52 5.43 -5.44 6.41
CA MET A 52 4.82 -4.09 6.41
C MET A 52 3.92 -3.87 5.20
N LEU A 53 4.33 -4.34 4.02
CA LEU A 53 3.52 -4.26 2.81
C LEU A 53 2.23 -5.07 2.96
N LEU A 54 2.30 -6.28 3.50
CA LEU A 54 1.10 -7.09 3.76
C LEU A 54 0.12 -6.38 4.70
N VAL A 55 0.61 -5.84 5.82
CA VAL A 55 -0.23 -5.08 6.77
C VAL A 55 -0.84 -3.86 6.10
N THR A 56 -0.07 -3.16 5.27
CA THR A 56 -0.54 -2.00 4.51
C THR A 56 -1.68 -2.39 3.57
N VAL A 57 -1.53 -3.46 2.81
CA VAL A 57 -2.57 -3.97 1.91
C VAL A 57 -3.83 -4.36 2.68
N MET A 58 -3.68 -5.04 3.83
CA MET A 58 -4.82 -5.40 4.69
C MET A 58 -5.55 -4.15 5.21
N ALA A 59 -4.81 -3.12 5.63
CA ALA A 59 -5.38 -1.86 6.09
C ALA A 59 -6.13 -1.12 4.94
N LEU A 60 -5.56 -1.12 3.74
CA LEU A 60 -6.23 -0.54 2.56
C LEU A 60 -7.53 -1.29 2.22
N LEU A 61 -7.53 -2.63 2.31
CA LEU A 61 -8.74 -3.42 2.11
C LEU A 61 -9.80 -3.12 3.18
N ALA A 62 -9.40 -3.02 4.45
CA ALA A 62 -10.32 -2.64 5.53
C ALA A 62 -10.92 -1.24 5.32
N ALA A 63 -10.10 -0.28 4.88
CA ALA A 63 -10.57 1.07 4.54
C ALA A 63 -11.54 1.04 3.36
N ALA A 64 -11.26 0.28 2.30
CA ALA A 64 -12.15 0.14 1.15
C ALA A 64 -13.51 -0.45 1.54
N LEU A 65 -13.51 -1.46 2.42
CA LEU A 65 -14.74 -2.04 2.97
C LEU A 65 -15.52 -1.05 3.82
N GLY A 66 -14.84 -0.24 4.63
CA GLY A 66 -15.45 0.85 5.39
C GLY A 66 -16.12 1.88 4.49
N VAL A 67 -15.45 2.31 3.42
CA VAL A 67 -16.06 3.22 2.42
C VAL A 67 -17.25 2.54 1.75
N MET A 68 -17.14 1.27 1.38
CA MET A 68 -18.23 0.51 0.76
C MET A 68 -19.49 0.46 1.64
N THR A 69 -19.33 0.18 2.93
CA THR A 69 -20.46 0.10 3.87
C THR A 69 -21.09 1.48 4.08
N THR A 70 -20.29 2.51 4.33
CA THR A 70 -20.79 3.89 4.46
C THR A 70 -21.55 4.30 3.21
N MET A 71 -20.99 4.07 2.02
CA MET A 71 -21.62 4.44 0.76
C MET A 71 -22.93 3.69 0.52
N THR A 72 -22.97 2.40 0.89
CA THR A 72 -24.21 1.61 0.79
C THR A 72 -25.32 2.19 1.66
N THR A 73 -24.99 2.61 2.89
CA THR A 73 -25.93 3.26 3.81
C THR A 73 -26.39 4.61 3.26
N THR A 74 -25.47 5.47 2.80
CA THR A 74 -25.81 6.77 2.20
C THR A 74 -26.73 6.62 0.99
N VAL A 75 -26.46 5.64 0.12
CA VAL A 75 -27.32 5.32 -1.01
C VAL A 75 -28.72 4.93 -0.54
N LEU A 76 -28.82 4.04 0.46
CA LEU A 76 -30.10 3.58 1.02
C LEU A 76 -30.95 4.72 1.57
N GLU A 77 -30.35 5.62 2.35
CA GLU A 77 -31.01 6.81 2.90
C GLU A 77 -31.49 7.76 1.79
N ARG A 78 -30.66 7.97 0.77
CA ARG A 78 -30.94 8.85 -0.37
C ARG A 78 -31.69 8.18 -1.53
N ARG A 79 -32.19 6.95 -1.36
CA ARG A 79 -32.91 6.21 -2.44
C ARG A 79 -34.14 6.94 -2.93
N LYS A 80 -34.94 7.50 -2.02
CA LYS A 80 -36.19 8.21 -2.38
C LYS A 80 -35.90 9.46 -3.23
N GLU A 81 -34.92 10.26 -2.81
CA GLU A 81 -34.48 11.45 -3.54
C GLU A 81 -33.93 11.08 -4.93
N SER A 82 -33.07 10.06 -5.00
CA SER A 82 -32.51 9.56 -6.26
C SER A 82 -33.58 8.98 -7.19
N GLY A 83 -34.62 8.36 -6.64
CA GLY A 83 -35.78 7.85 -7.38
C GLY A 83 -36.63 8.97 -7.99
N ILE A 84 -36.84 10.08 -7.26
CA ILE A 84 -37.56 11.26 -7.76
C ILE A 84 -36.75 11.95 -8.88
N LEU A 85 -35.43 12.10 -8.71
CA LEU A 85 -34.56 12.68 -9.73
C LEU A 85 -34.62 11.87 -11.05
N LYS A 86 -34.55 10.54 -10.96
CA LYS A 86 -34.73 9.65 -12.11
C LYS A 86 -36.11 9.79 -12.75
N ALA A 87 -37.17 10.00 -11.95
CA ALA A 87 -38.53 10.17 -12.47
C ALA A 87 -38.71 11.50 -13.25
N ILE A 88 -37.93 12.52 -12.93
CA ILE A 88 -37.90 13.81 -13.64
C ILE A 88 -37.00 13.73 -14.91
N GLY A 89 -36.28 12.63 -15.11
CA GLY A 89 -35.48 12.37 -16.31
C GLY A 89 -33.97 12.57 -16.14
N VAL A 90 -33.46 12.65 -14.91
CA VAL A 90 -32.01 12.72 -14.66
C VAL A 90 -31.32 11.44 -15.14
N GLU A 91 -30.24 11.60 -15.89
CA GLU A 91 -29.49 10.49 -16.43
C GLU A 91 -28.78 9.70 -15.31
N ILE A 92 -28.79 8.38 -15.42
CA ILE A 92 -28.16 7.46 -14.47
C ILE A 92 -26.67 7.78 -14.23
N GLN A 93 -25.99 8.27 -15.28
CA GLN A 93 -24.59 8.68 -15.22
C GLN A 93 -24.34 9.89 -14.31
N GLN A 94 -25.27 10.86 -14.28
CA GLN A 94 -25.14 12.05 -13.43
C GLN A 94 -25.25 11.69 -11.95
N VAL A 95 -26.15 10.76 -11.62
CA VAL A 95 -26.29 10.23 -10.26
C VAL A 95 -25.02 9.46 -9.86
N ALA A 96 -24.46 8.65 -10.76
CA ALA A 96 -23.22 7.93 -10.50
C ALA A 96 -22.03 8.89 -10.26
N LEU A 97 -21.91 9.94 -11.08
CA LEU A 97 -20.86 10.96 -10.94
C LEU A 97 -20.95 11.73 -9.62
N LEU A 98 -22.17 12.04 -9.16
CA LEU A 98 -22.37 12.72 -7.88
C LEU A 98 -21.79 11.88 -6.72
N PHE A 99 -22.14 10.60 -6.69
CA PHE A 99 -21.68 9.66 -5.69
C PHE A 99 -20.16 9.37 -5.77
N LEU A 100 -19.62 9.24 -6.98
CA LEU A 100 -18.17 9.09 -7.17
C LEU A 100 -17.41 10.36 -6.77
N GLY A 101 -18.00 11.54 -7.00
CA GLY A 101 -17.46 12.82 -6.54
C GLY A 101 -17.43 12.93 -5.01
N GLU A 102 -18.48 12.46 -4.34
CA GLU A 102 -18.53 12.37 -2.88
C GLU A 102 -17.44 11.43 -2.35
N ALA A 103 -17.29 10.24 -2.95
CA ALA A 103 -16.22 9.31 -2.61
C ALA A 103 -14.82 9.90 -2.86
N ALA A 104 -14.62 10.62 -3.97
CA ALA A 104 -13.35 11.28 -4.27
C ALA A 104 -13.03 12.38 -3.26
N ALA A 105 -14.02 13.17 -2.83
CA ALA A 105 -13.87 14.19 -1.80
C ALA A 105 -13.50 13.56 -0.44
N ILE A 106 -14.14 12.46 -0.06
CA ILE A 106 -13.78 11.68 1.13
C ILE A 106 -12.34 11.17 1.04
N GLY A 107 -11.94 10.63 -0.12
CA GLY A 107 -10.58 10.17 -0.37
C GLY A 107 -9.53 11.29 -0.29
N LEU A 108 -9.85 12.48 -0.81
CA LEU A 108 -8.99 13.67 -0.72
C LEU A 108 -8.80 14.12 0.72
N VAL A 109 -9.89 14.37 1.44
CA VAL A 109 -9.86 14.87 2.82
C VAL A 109 -9.21 13.83 3.74
N GLY A 110 -9.60 12.56 3.61
CA GLY A 110 -9.02 11.45 4.35
C GLY A 110 -7.53 11.24 4.04
N GLY A 111 -7.13 11.37 2.78
CA GLY A 111 -5.73 11.28 2.35
C GLY A 111 -4.86 12.38 2.95
N ILE A 112 -5.31 13.63 2.91
CA ILE A 112 -4.59 14.78 3.50
C ILE A 112 -4.49 14.62 5.02
N ALA A 113 -5.60 14.31 5.69
CA ALA A 113 -5.64 14.13 7.14
C ALA A 113 -4.77 12.93 7.58
N GLY A 114 -4.85 11.82 6.85
CA GLY A 114 -4.06 10.62 7.11
C GLY A 114 -2.55 10.84 6.90
N TYR A 115 -2.16 11.56 5.83
CA TYR A 115 -0.77 11.93 5.60
C TYR A 115 -0.21 12.82 6.71
N ALA A 116 -0.97 13.85 7.11
CA ALA A 116 -0.59 14.75 8.18
C ALA A 116 -0.43 14.02 9.53
N ALA A 117 -1.40 13.17 9.89
CA ALA A 117 -1.35 12.36 11.10
C ALA A 117 -0.20 11.33 11.06
N GLY A 118 0.01 10.69 9.90
CA GLY A 118 1.07 9.70 9.70
C GLY A 118 2.47 10.29 9.89
N ILE A 119 2.75 11.46 9.30
CA ILE A 119 4.03 12.16 9.51
C ILE A 119 4.16 12.66 10.94
N GLY A 120 3.08 13.16 11.54
CA GLY A 120 3.08 13.58 12.94
C GLY A 120 3.51 12.44 13.88
N LEU A 121 2.90 11.27 13.71
CA LEU A 121 3.24 10.06 14.47
C LEU A 121 4.65 9.57 14.16
N ALA A 122 5.05 9.56 12.88
CA ALA A 122 6.38 9.15 12.48
C ALA A 122 7.45 10.02 13.15
N LYS A 123 7.31 11.35 13.10
CA LYS A 123 8.23 12.29 13.75
C LYS A 123 8.28 12.09 15.26
N PHE A 124 7.13 11.92 15.91
CA PHE A 124 7.05 11.71 17.35
C PHE A 124 7.81 10.44 17.78
N ILE A 125 7.54 9.31 17.12
CA ILE A 125 8.19 8.03 17.43
C ILE A 125 9.69 8.09 17.07
N GLY A 126 10.04 8.68 15.92
CA GLY A 126 11.43 8.79 15.45
C GLY A 126 12.32 9.60 16.38
N GLN A 127 11.80 10.71 16.93
CA GLN A 127 12.52 11.51 17.92
C GLN A 127 12.61 10.82 19.27
N SER A 128 11.52 10.22 19.77
CA SER A 128 11.50 9.62 21.11
C SER A 128 12.30 8.32 21.23
N VAL A 129 12.34 7.50 20.17
CA VAL A 129 12.93 6.14 20.26
C VAL A 129 14.30 6.06 19.61
N PHE A 130 14.48 6.69 18.44
CA PHE A 130 15.67 6.49 17.60
C PHE A 130 16.58 7.72 17.52
N ASN A 131 16.17 8.86 18.11
CA ASN A 131 16.83 10.17 17.97
C ASN A 131 17.15 10.52 16.50
N ALA A 132 16.34 10.03 15.58
CA ALA A 132 16.54 10.15 14.14
C ALA A 132 15.61 11.23 13.58
N GLN A 133 16.16 12.12 12.74
CA GLN A 133 15.37 13.16 12.08
C GLN A 133 14.66 12.56 10.87
N ILE A 134 13.33 12.42 10.96
CA ILE A 134 12.49 12.02 9.83
C ILE A 134 12.07 13.28 9.07
N THR A 135 12.71 13.50 7.91
CA THR A 135 12.33 14.55 6.97
C THR A 135 11.21 14.05 6.06
N PRO A 136 10.02 14.69 6.08
CA PRO A 136 8.94 14.32 5.19
C PRO A 136 9.32 14.71 3.75
N ASP A 137 9.29 13.73 2.85
CA ASP A 137 9.47 13.99 1.43
C ASP A 137 8.12 14.42 0.84
N ILE A 138 8.09 15.61 0.25
CA ILE A 138 6.91 16.19 -0.38
C ILE A 138 6.53 15.46 -1.66
N GLN A 139 7.47 14.74 -2.29
CA GLN A 139 7.22 13.98 -3.52
C GLN A 139 6.27 12.81 -3.31
N VAL A 140 6.19 12.28 -2.08
CA VAL A 140 5.33 11.14 -1.75
C VAL A 140 3.88 11.56 -1.49
N LEU A 141 3.65 12.85 -1.22
CA LEU A 141 2.33 13.41 -0.95
C LEU A 141 1.33 13.16 -2.10
N PRO A 142 1.60 13.50 -3.37
CA PRO A 142 0.66 13.22 -4.46
C PRO A 142 0.38 11.73 -4.65
N LEU A 143 1.38 10.87 -4.41
CA LEU A 143 1.21 9.42 -4.49
C LEU A 143 0.26 8.90 -3.41
N THR A 144 0.42 9.34 -2.17
CA THR A 144 -0.46 8.92 -1.05
C THR A 144 -1.91 9.37 -1.26
N ILE A 145 -2.11 10.62 -1.69
CA ILE A 145 -3.44 11.13 -2.02
C ILE A 145 -4.05 10.37 -3.20
N GLY A 146 -3.26 10.10 -4.25
CA GLY A 146 -3.71 9.30 -5.39
C GLY A 146 -4.17 7.91 -4.98
N ILE A 147 -3.43 7.23 -4.10
CA ILE A 147 -3.82 5.93 -3.55
C ILE A 147 -5.10 6.04 -2.70
N ALA A 148 -5.21 7.05 -1.84
CA ALA A 148 -6.40 7.25 -1.00
C ALA A 148 -7.67 7.46 -1.83
N ILE A 149 -7.60 8.29 -2.87
CA ILE A 149 -8.71 8.51 -3.81
C ILE A 149 -9.02 7.22 -4.56
N ALA A 150 -8.01 6.52 -5.09
CA ALA A 150 -8.21 5.27 -5.81
C ALA A 150 -8.92 4.23 -4.94
N VAL A 151 -8.52 4.08 -3.68
CA VAL A 151 -9.15 3.14 -2.73
C VAL A 151 -10.59 3.53 -2.42
N ALA A 152 -10.87 4.83 -2.23
CA ALA A 152 -12.24 5.31 -2.01
C ALA A 152 -13.14 5.10 -3.24
N LEU A 153 -12.63 5.33 -4.45
CA LEU A 153 -13.34 5.08 -5.70
C LEU A 153 -13.58 3.58 -5.94
N LEU A 154 -12.58 2.74 -5.67
CA LEU A 154 -12.72 1.29 -5.79
C LEU A 154 -13.75 0.75 -4.80
N GLY A 155 -13.70 1.18 -3.53
CA GLY A 155 -14.68 0.78 -2.51
C GLY A 155 -16.11 1.25 -2.81
N SER A 156 -16.28 2.44 -3.42
CA SER A 156 -17.59 3.00 -3.76
C SER A 156 -18.14 2.55 -5.12
N SER A 157 -17.30 2.02 -6.02
CA SER A 157 -17.72 1.59 -7.36
C SER A 157 -18.84 0.54 -7.34
N LEU A 158 -18.72 -0.47 -6.47
CA LEU A 158 -19.71 -1.54 -6.29
C LEU A 158 -21.09 -1.01 -5.83
N PRO A 159 -21.21 -0.25 -4.72
CA PRO A 159 -22.48 0.26 -4.26
C PRO A 159 -23.08 1.29 -5.22
N VAL A 160 -22.27 2.13 -5.86
CA VAL A 160 -22.74 3.08 -6.89
C VAL A 160 -23.32 2.34 -8.08
N TRP A 161 -22.64 1.31 -8.57
CA TRP A 161 -23.17 0.49 -9.65
C TRP A 161 -24.48 -0.20 -9.26
N ARG A 162 -24.59 -0.72 -8.03
CA ARG A 162 -25.86 -1.27 -7.52
C ARG A 162 -26.96 -0.20 -7.44
N ALA A 163 -26.66 1.01 -6.97
CA ALA A 163 -27.60 2.13 -6.86
C ALA A 163 -28.18 2.53 -8.22
N THR A 164 -27.33 2.56 -9.25
CA THR A 164 -27.73 2.94 -10.61
C THR A 164 -28.74 1.97 -11.23
N ARG A 165 -28.68 0.68 -10.89
CA ARG A 165 -29.58 -0.38 -11.37
C ARG A 165 -30.91 -0.51 -10.62
N ILE A 166 -31.10 0.21 -9.53
CA ILE A 166 -32.38 0.15 -8.79
C ILE A 166 -33.47 0.79 -9.64
N GLU A 167 -34.50 0.02 -9.95
CA GLU A 167 -35.67 0.46 -10.72
C GLU A 167 -36.52 1.45 -9.92
N PRO A 168 -36.87 2.62 -10.48
CA PRO A 168 -37.66 3.66 -9.79
C PRO A 168 -39.02 3.17 -9.30
N VAL A 169 -39.61 2.20 -10.00
CA VAL A 169 -40.93 1.62 -9.69
C VAL A 169 -40.97 0.95 -8.32
N VAL A 170 -39.88 0.30 -7.89
CA VAL A 170 -39.81 -0.37 -6.58
C VAL A 170 -39.76 0.67 -5.46
N VAL A 171 -39.07 1.79 -5.67
CA VAL A 171 -38.90 2.85 -4.65
C VAL A 171 -40.21 3.62 -4.39
N LEU A 172 -41.06 3.77 -5.41
CA LEU A 172 -42.35 4.47 -5.29
C LEU A 172 -43.47 3.57 -4.75
N ARG A 173 -43.34 2.23 -4.83
CA ARG A 173 -44.30 1.29 -4.25
C ARG A 173 -44.12 1.05 -2.76
N GLY A 174 -43.00 1.48 -2.16
CA GLY A 174 -42.83 1.48 -0.71
C GLY A 174 -42.85 0.10 -0.07
N GLU A 175 -42.14 -0.86 -0.66
CA GLU A 175 -41.71 -2.08 0.02
C GLU A 175 -40.24 -1.99 0.42
#